data_AF-A0A1S2M6Q2-F1
#
_entry.id   AF-A0A1S2M6Q2-F1
#
_cell.length_a   1.000
_cell.length_b   1.000
_cell.length_c   1.000
_cell.angle_alpha   90.00
_cell.angle_beta   90.00
_cell.angle_gamma   90.00
#
_symmetry.space_group_name_H-M   'P 1'
#
loop_
_entity.id
_entity.type
_entity.pdbx_description
1 polymer ?
#
loop_
_entity_poly.entity_id
_entity_poly.type
_entity_poly.pdbx_seq_one_letter_code
_entity_poly.pdbx_strand_id
1 'polypeptide(L)'
;MNSFEITMLLISLIILVIVIGQFLLIIKMRNEYKKSLVTKEDFPYLEDETIHEKLKDELIATVLLKMLMIRNAVQKQTSNIHVKLIARAPKDTGIDKVLLTKVFSPQEVEIINKFWELFNQYRKDYWISNNGHLKTVFSGDLDKKTGDAGKLVFASDQLVLNLDKLLSDFQNRNKEIN
;
A
#
# COMPACT_ATOMS: atom_id res chain seq x y z
N MET A 1 41.76 3.84 -49.08
CA MET A 1 40.90 3.22 -48.06
C MET A 1 41.02 1.72 -48.25
N ASN A 2 41.53 1.01 -47.25
CA ASN A 2 41.77 -0.43 -47.35
C ASN A 2 40.43 -1.17 -47.34
N SER A 3 40.37 -2.33 -48.01
CA SER A 3 39.16 -3.19 -48.00
C SER A 3 38.67 -3.48 -46.58
N PHE A 4 39.58 -3.59 -45.61
CA PHE A 4 39.28 -3.73 -44.18
C PHE A 4 38.57 -2.51 -43.55
N GLU A 5 38.95 -1.28 -43.93
CA GLU A 5 38.29 -0.08 -43.42
C GLU A 5 36.86 0.01 -43.94
N ILE A 6 36.65 -0.40 -45.20
CA ILE A 6 35.32 -0.45 -45.83
C ILE A 6 34.44 -1.49 -45.13
N THR A 7 34.96 -2.69 -44.82
CA THR A 7 34.17 -3.73 -44.12
C THR A 7 33.80 -3.31 -42.69
N MET A 8 34.71 -2.66 -41.96
CA MET A 8 34.42 -2.15 -40.61
C MET A 8 33.36 -1.04 -40.61
N LEU A 9 33.40 -0.15 -41.61
CA LEU A 9 32.36 0.88 -41.78
C LEU A 9 30.98 0.26 -42.07
N LEU A 10 30.92 -0.79 -42.90
CA LEU A 10 29.66 -1.48 -43.19
C LEU A 10 29.09 -2.19 -41.96
N ILE A 11 29.93 -2.87 -41.16
CA ILE A 11 29.48 -3.53 -39.93
C ILE A 11 28.96 -2.50 -38.91
N SER A 12 29.68 -1.38 -38.74
CA SER A 12 29.25 -0.29 -37.86
C SER A 12 27.90 0.29 -38.26
N LEU A 13 27.68 0.47 -39.58
CA LEU A 13 26.41 0.94 -40.11
C LEU A 13 25.25 -0.03 -39.81
N ILE A 14 25.49 -1.34 -39.96
CA ILE A 14 24.48 -2.37 -39.66
C ILE A 14 24.10 -2.36 -38.17
N ILE A 15 25.08 -2.27 -37.27
CA ILE A 15 24.84 -2.19 -35.83
C ILE A 15 24.02 -0.94 -35.48
N LEU A 16 24.36 0.20 -36.09
CA LEU A 16 23.64 1.46 -35.87
C LEU A 16 22.15 1.35 -36.27
N VAL A 17 21.86 0.72 -37.42
CA VAL A 17 20.48 0.49 -37.89
C VAL A 17 19.71 -0.40 -36.91
N ILE A 18 20.34 -1.46 -36.38
CA ILE A 18 19.71 -2.36 -35.40
C ILE A 18 19.37 -1.61 -34.10
N VAL A 19 20.30 -0.79 -33.58
CA VAL A 19 20.08 -0.01 -32.35
C VAL A 19 18.95 1.00 -32.53
N ILE A 20 18.91 1.71 -33.66
CA ILE A 20 17.82 2.65 -33.98
C ILE A 20 16.48 1.90 -34.06
N GLY A 21 16.46 0.72 -34.69
CA GLY A 21 15.26 -0.12 -34.77
C GLY A 21 14.74 -0.55 -33.39
N GLN A 22 15.62 -1.02 -32.51
CA GLN A 22 15.26 -1.38 -31.13
C GLN A 22 14.73 -0.18 -30.35
N PHE A 23 15.34 0.99 -30.50
CA PHE A 23 14.90 2.22 -29.84
C PHE A 23 13.49 2.64 -30.29
N LEU A 24 13.20 2.57 -31.59
CA LEU A 24 11.87 2.86 -32.14
C LEU A 24 10.81 1.87 -31.64
N LEU A 25 11.14 0.58 -31.52
CA LEU A 25 10.25 -0.42 -30.93
C LEU A 25 9.92 -0.13 -29.46
N ILE A 26 10.91 0.29 -28.67
CA ILE A 26 10.69 0.68 -27.27
C ILE A 26 9.76 1.91 -27.18
N ILE A 27 9.95 2.91 -28.04
CA ILE A 27 9.05 4.08 -28.09
C ILE A 27 7.63 3.66 -28.44
N LYS A 28 7.46 2.77 -29.44
CA LYS A 28 6.14 2.27 -29.84
C LYS A 28 5.45 1.52 -28.70
N MET A 29 6.15 0.60 -28.05
CA MET A 29 5.61 -0.14 -26.90
C MET A 29 5.26 0.80 -25.74
N ARG A 30 6.08 1.82 -25.45
CA ARG A 30 5.79 2.82 -24.41
C ARG A 30 4.54 3.64 -24.73
N ASN A 31 4.32 3.98 -26.00
CA ASN A 31 3.13 4.70 -26.43
C ASN A 31 1.88 3.82 -26.37
N GLU A 32 1.97 2.55 -26.75
CA GLU A 32 0.87 1.58 -26.60
C GLU A 32 0.56 1.30 -25.12
N TYR A 33 1.57 1.21 -24.27
CA TYR A 33 1.40 1.07 -22.82
C TYR A 33 0.74 2.29 -22.17
N LYS A 34 1.06 3.51 -22.64
CA LYS A 34 0.36 4.72 -22.23
C LYS A 34 -1.10 4.75 -22.73
N LYS A 35 -1.35 4.31 -23.97
CA LYS A 35 -2.72 4.21 -24.51
C LYS A 35 -3.55 3.18 -23.75
N SER A 36 -2.99 2.02 -23.40
CA SER A 36 -3.70 1.00 -22.60
C SER A 36 -3.93 1.41 -21.15
N LEU A 37 -3.15 2.35 -20.60
CA LEU A 37 -3.42 2.99 -19.31
C LEU A 37 -4.53 4.07 -19.39
N VAL A 38 -4.70 4.71 -20.55
CA VAL A 38 -5.76 5.72 -20.78
C VAL A 38 -7.08 5.08 -21.25
N THR A 39 -7.04 3.91 -21.88
CA THR A 39 -8.24 3.13 -22.27
C THR A 39 -8.70 2.14 -21.18
N LYS A 40 -8.02 2.08 -20.03
CA LYS A 40 -8.45 1.29 -18.85
C LYS A 40 -9.50 2.00 -17.98
N GLU A 41 -10.19 3.00 -18.54
CA GLU A 41 -11.42 3.54 -17.96
C GLU A 41 -12.63 2.63 -18.24
N ASP A 42 -12.59 1.79 -19.26
CA ASP A 42 -13.67 0.84 -19.52
C ASP A 42 -13.33 -0.50 -18.87
N PHE A 43 -13.93 -0.75 -17.70
CA PHE A 43 -14.19 -2.11 -17.23
C PHE A 43 -15.54 -2.51 -17.85
N PRO A 44 -15.58 -3.16 -19.04
CA PRO A 44 -16.84 -3.53 -19.71
C PRO A 44 -17.67 -4.56 -18.93
N TYR A 45 -17.18 -5.01 -17.77
CA TYR A 45 -17.87 -5.93 -16.87
C TYR A 45 -18.60 -5.21 -15.72
N LEU A 46 -18.53 -3.87 -15.65
CA LEU A 46 -19.22 -3.06 -14.64
C LEU A 46 -20.54 -2.45 -15.13
N GLU A 47 -21.02 -2.81 -16.32
CA GLU A 47 -22.33 -2.32 -16.82
C GLU A 47 -23.52 -2.92 -16.06
N ASP A 48 -23.33 -4.04 -15.34
CA ASP A 48 -24.34 -4.57 -14.44
C ASP A 48 -24.24 -3.86 -13.07
N GLU A 49 -25.19 -2.96 -12.83
CA GLU A 49 -25.34 -2.18 -11.60
C GLU A 49 -25.30 -3.08 -10.34
N THR A 50 -25.83 -4.30 -10.43
CA THR A 50 -25.84 -5.25 -9.32
C THR A 50 -24.47 -5.86 -9.01
N ILE A 51 -23.62 -6.02 -10.03
CA ILE A 51 -22.24 -6.49 -9.84
C ILE A 51 -21.40 -5.38 -9.22
N HIS A 52 -21.63 -4.12 -9.64
CA HIS A 52 -20.93 -2.97 -9.09
C HIS A 52 -21.22 -2.77 -7.59
N GLU A 53 -22.48 -2.90 -7.18
CA GLU A 53 -22.89 -2.79 -5.78
C GLU A 53 -22.26 -3.90 -4.91
N LYS A 54 -22.32 -5.16 -5.35
CA LYS A 54 -21.68 -6.28 -4.64
C LYS A 54 -20.17 -6.10 -4.49
N LEU A 55 -19.51 -5.66 -5.55
CA LEU A 55 -18.06 -5.40 -5.51
C LEU A 55 -17.73 -4.28 -4.52
N LYS A 56 -18.54 -3.21 -4.49
CA LYS A 56 -18.40 -2.12 -3.54
C LYS A 56 -18.51 -2.65 -2.11
N ASP A 57 -19.53 -3.44 -1.79
CA ASP A 57 -19.73 -4.01 -0.46
C ASP A 57 -18.58 -4.93 -0.03
N GLU A 58 -18.10 -5.79 -0.92
CA GLU A 58 -16.96 -6.67 -0.66
C GLU A 58 -15.68 -5.87 -0.36
N LEU A 59 -15.45 -4.79 -1.09
CA LEU A 59 -14.29 -3.91 -0.88
C LEU A 59 -14.41 -3.14 0.44
N ILE A 60 -15.58 -2.60 0.76
CA ILE A 60 -15.86 -1.94 2.04
C ILE A 60 -15.60 -2.92 3.19
N ALA A 61 -16.16 -4.13 3.12
CA ALA A 61 -15.99 -5.17 4.12
C ALA A 61 -14.51 -5.57 4.27
N THR A 62 -13.79 -5.71 3.15
CA THR A 62 -12.36 -6.06 3.14
C THR A 62 -11.51 -4.98 3.81
N VAL A 63 -11.75 -3.69 3.49
CA VAL A 63 -11.03 -2.58 4.11
C VAL A 63 -11.30 -2.54 5.61
N LEU A 64 -12.57 -2.61 6.00
CA LEU A 64 -12.98 -2.57 7.40
C LEU A 64 -12.36 -3.73 8.20
N LEU A 65 -12.38 -4.95 7.64
CA LEU A 65 -11.76 -6.12 8.27
C LEU A 65 -10.26 -5.88 8.52
N LYS A 66 -9.53 -5.37 7.51
CA LYS A 66 -8.09 -5.09 7.65
C LYS A 66 -7.82 -4.00 8.69
N MET A 67 -8.62 -2.93 8.73
CA MET A 67 -8.50 -1.89 9.75
C MET A 67 -8.72 -2.46 11.15
N LEU A 68 -9.76 -3.29 11.34
CA LEU A 68 -10.03 -3.94 12.62
C LEU A 68 -8.92 -4.91 13.04
N MET A 69 -8.34 -5.65 12.09
CA MET A 69 -7.18 -6.51 12.36
C MET A 69 -5.98 -5.72 12.88
N ILE A 70 -5.68 -4.58 12.25
CA ILE A 70 -4.60 -3.67 12.68
C ILE A 70 -4.92 -3.12 14.08
N ARG A 71 -6.12 -2.56 14.27
CA ARG A 71 -6.56 -1.99 15.55
C ARG A 71 -6.45 -3.02 16.68
N ASN A 72 -6.92 -4.25 16.45
CA ASN A 72 -6.84 -5.32 17.44
C ASN A 72 -5.40 -5.76 17.70
N ALA A 73 -4.55 -5.82 16.68
CA ALA A 73 -3.13 -6.13 16.84
C ALA A 73 -2.44 -5.09 17.72
N VAL A 74 -2.72 -3.79 17.53
CA VAL A 74 -2.18 -2.69 18.34
C VAL A 74 -2.76 -2.71 19.76
N GLN A 75 -4.07 -2.91 19.91
CA GLN A 75 -4.71 -2.99 21.22
C GLN A 75 -4.12 -4.06 22.11
N LYS A 76 -3.72 -5.22 21.57
CA LYS A 76 -3.08 -6.26 22.38
C LYS A 76 -1.73 -5.81 22.95
N GLN A 77 -1.04 -4.90 22.26
CA GLN A 77 0.25 -4.35 22.69
C GLN A 77 0.16 -3.45 23.93
N THR A 78 -1.05 -3.01 24.30
CA THR A 78 -1.25 -2.17 25.49
C THR A 78 -1.11 -2.95 26.81
N SER A 79 -1.23 -4.28 26.74
CA SER A 79 -1.13 -5.17 27.89
C SER A 79 0.14 -6.00 27.87
N ASN A 80 0.52 -6.54 26.71
CA ASN A 80 1.72 -7.36 26.55
C ASN A 80 2.25 -7.26 25.12
N ILE A 81 3.55 -7.43 24.93
CA ILE A 81 4.21 -7.29 23.63
C ILE A 81 4.05 -8.59 22.82
N HIS A 82 3.25 -8.52 21.77
CA HIS A 82 2.95 -9.63 20.87
C HIS A 82 3.51 -9.37 19.46
N VAL A 83 4.82 -9.61 19.29
CA VAL A 83 5.57 -9.43 18.03
C VAL A 83 4.86 -10.08 16.83
N LYS A 84 4.37 -11.32 17.00
CA LYS A 84 3.72 -12.08 15.93
C LYS A 84 2.44 -11.42 15.40
N LEU A 85 1.71 -10.69 16.25
CA LEU A 85 0.49 -9.98 15.82
C LEU A 85 0.84 -8.80 14.92
N ILE A 86 1.83 -8.00 15.28
CA ILE A 86 2.30 -6.87 14.47
C ILE A 86 2.96 -7.34 13.18
N ALA A 87 3.71 -8.45 13.22
CA ALA A 87 4.32 -9.05 12.04
C ALA A 87 3.30 -9.47 10.98
N ARG A 88 2.13 -9.98 11.43
CA ARG A 88 1.05 -10.51 10.59
C ARG A 88 0.00 -9.47 10.22
N ALA A 89 0.01 -8.31 10.85
CA ALA A 89 -0.93 -7.25 10.55
C ALA A 89 -0.76 -6.77 9.08
N PRO A 90 -1.87 -6.49 8.36
CA PRO A 90 -1.80 -5.92 7.02
C PRO A 90 -0.96 -4.64 6.98
N LYS A 91 -0.08 -4.53 5.98
CA LYS A 91 0.82 -3.36 5.82
C LYS A 91 0.26 -2.31 4.85
N ASP A 92 -0.68 -2.74 4.02
CA ASP A 92 -1.39 -1.96 3.03
C ASP A 92 -2.84 -2.46 2.92
N THR A 93 -3.66 -1.75 2.16
CA THR A 93 -5.05 -2.11 1.89
C THR A 93 -5.15 -3.32 0.97
N GLY A 94 -4.10 -3.65 0.21
CA GLY A 94 -4.12 -4.63 -0.88
C GLY A 94 -5.04 -4.25 -2.04
N ILE A 95 -5.52 -3.01 -2.09
CA ILE A 95 -6.46 -2.50 -3.08
C ILE A 95 -5.75 -1.42 -3.89
N ASP A 96 -5.88 -1.48 -5.21
CA ASP A 96 -5.31 -0.47 -6.11
C ASP A 96 -5.89 0.93 -5.82
N LYS A 97 -5.05 1.97 -5.92
CA LYS A 97 -5.46 3.34 -5.61
C LYS A 97 -6.60 3.83 -6.51
N VAL A 98 -6.58 3.46 -7.79
CA VAL A 98 -7.64 3.84 -8.75
C VAL A 98 -8.95 3.18 -8.35
N LEU A 99 -8.90 1.91 -7.93
CA LEU A 99 -10.08 1.18 -7.48
C LEU A 99 -10.64 1.77 -6.17
N LEU A 100 -9.77 2.14 -5.22
CA LEU A 100 -10.16 2.86 -4.00
C LEU A 100 -10.94 4.14 -4.33
N THR A 101 -10.45 4.98 -5.24
CA THR A 101 -11.11 6.24 -5.60
C THR A 101 -12.42 6.07 -6.39
N LYS A 102 -12.64 4.89 -6.99
CA LYS A 102 -13.91 4.58 -7.68
C LYS A 102 -15.00 4.12 -6.72
N VAL A 103 -14.61 3.49 -5.61
CA VAL A 103 -15.52 2.79 -4.70
C VAL A 103 -15.85 3.63 -3.47
N PHE A 104 -14.88 4.43 -3.02
CA PHE A 104 -14.98 5.24 -1.81
C PHE A 104 -15.02 6.72 -2.17
N SER A 105 -15.75 7.49 -1.37
CA SER A 105 -15.72 8.95 -1.43
C SER A 105 -14.30 9.49 -1.14
N PRO A 106 -13.94 10.69 -1.62
CA PRO A 106 -12.63 11.29 -1.33
C PRO A 106 -12.29 11.35 0.16
N GLN A 107 -13.28 11.61 1.02
CA GLN A 107 -13.13 11.67 2.47
C GLN A 107 -12.86 10.29 3.08
N GLU A 108 -13.53 9.26 2.60
CA GLU A 108 -13.25 7.88 3.03
C GLU A 108 -11.86 7.43 2.61
N VAL A 109 -11.44 7.76 1.38
CA VAL A 109 -10.07 7.50 0.91
C VAL A 109 -9.05 8.22 1.79
N GLU A 110 -9.32 9.46 2.21
CA GLU A 110 -8.46 10.19 3.15
C GLU A 110 -8.36 9.48 4.50
N ILE A 111 -9.49 9.04 5.08
CA ILE A 111 -9.52 8.30 6.35
C ILE A 111 -8.73 6.99 6.24
N ILE A 112 -8.94 6.22 5.17
CA ILE A 112 -8.20 4.98 4.89
C ILE A 112 -6.71 5.28 4.82
N ASN A 113 -6.30 6.26 4.01
CA ASN A 113 -4.88 6.60 3.89
C ASN A 113 -4.28 7.02 5.23
N LYS A 114 -5.00 7.83 6.01
CA LYS A 114 -4.54 8.30 7.31
C LYS A 114 -4.40 7.16 8.32
N PHE A 115 -5.32 6.20 8.30
CA PHE A 115 -5.28 5.03 9.17
C PHE A 115 -4.01 4.20 8.93
N TRP A 116 -3.70 3.90 7.66
CA TRP A 116 -2.50 3.14 7.31
C TRP A 116 -1.21 3.95 7.52
N GLU A 117 -1.23 5.26 7.30
CA GLU A 117 -0.10 6.13 7.59
C GLU A 117 0.27 6.07 9.08
N LEU A 118 -0.71 6.24 9.98
CA LEU A 118 -0.49 6.18 11.43
C LEU A 118 0.07 4.82 11.87
N PHE A 119 -0.50 3.73 11.35
CA PHE A 119 -0.02 2.39 11.69
C PHE A 119 1.41 2.12 11.17
N ASN A 120 1.71 2.52 9.93
CA ASN A 120 3.04 2.31 9.36
C ASN A 120 4.10 3.19 10.03
N GLN A 121 3.75 4.41 10.44
CA GLN A 121 4.62 5.26 11.22
C GLN A 121 4.91 4.64 12.60
N TYR A 122 3.88 4.17 13.31
CA TYR A 122 4.06 3.42 14.57
C TYR A 122 4.95 2.18 14.40
N ARG A 123 4.76 1.41 13.33
CA ARG A 123 5.65 0.27 13.03
C ARG A 123 7.09 0.74 12.85
N LYS A 124 7.31 1.77 12.04
CA LYS A 124 8.65 2.32 11.78
C LYS A 124 9.34 2.76 13.08
N ASP A 125 8.62 3.45 13.94
CA ASP A 125 9.21 4.08 15.13
C ASP A 125 9.48 3.09 16.27
N TYR A 126 8.60 2.10 16.45
CA TYR A 126 8.64 1.22 17.63
C TYR A 126 8.99 -0.24 17.30
N TRP A 127 8.72 -0.70 16.09
CA TRP A 127 8.83 -2.12 15.71
C TRP A 127 9.92 -2.41 14.69
N ILE A 128 10.46 -1.42 14.01
CA ILE A 128 11.52 -1.62 13.02
C ILE A 128 12.84 -1.16 13.61
N SER A 129 13.85 -2.04 13.62
CA SER A 129 15.21 -1.70 14.05
C SER A 129 15.97 -0.94 12.98
N ASN A 130 17.13 -0.38 13.35
CA ASN A 130 17.97 0.43 12.45
C ASN A 130 18.43 -0.32 11.18
N ASN A 131 18.46 -1.66 11.21
CA ASN A 131 18.77 -2.51 10.07
C ASN A 131 17.54 -2.90 9.23
N GLY A 132 16.36 -2.33 9.50
CA GLY A 132 15.12 -2.58 8.76
C GLY A 132 14.39 -3.86 9.16
N HIS A 133 14.88 -4.62 10.14
CA HIS A 133 14.22 -5.83 10.62
C HIS A 133 13.16 -5.55 11.68
N LEU A 134 12.25 -6.51 11.90
CA LEU A 134 11.28 -6.42 12.97
C LEU A 134 11.97 -6.65 14.32
N LYS A 135 11.89 -5.68 15.22
CA LYS A 135 12.38 -5.75 16.59
C LYS A 135 11.59 -6.81 17.37
N THR A 136 12.31 -7.73 17.99
CA THR A 136 11.74 -8.84 18.77
C THR A 136 12.02 -8.73 20.27
N VAL A 137 13.05 -7.97 20.66
CA VAL A 137 13.48 -7.79 22.05
C VAL A 137 13.30 -6.33 22.46
N PHE A 138 12.63 -6.10 23.57
CA PHE A 138 12.35 -4.79 24.13
C PHE A 138 12.95 -4.70 25.54
N SER A 139 13.67 -3.63 25.82
CA SER A 139 14.28 -3.38 27.12
C SER A 139 13.27 -2.77 28.10
N GLY A 140 13.48 -3.01 29.40
CA GLY A 140 12.67 -2.45 30.48
C GLY A 140 11.64 -3.43 31.05
N ASP A 141 10.90 -2.93 32.03
CA ASP A 141 9.88 -3.66 32.79
C ASP A 141 8.48 -3.18 32.35
N LEU A 142 7.64 -4.12 31.89
CA LEU A 142 6.28 -3.84 31.39
C LEU A 142 5.33 -3.40 32.52
N ASP A 143 5.41 -4.03 33.69
CA ASP A 143 4.54 -3.72 34.83
C ASP A 143 4.82 -2.31 35.35
N LYS A 144 6.10 -1.92 35.32
CA LYS A 144 6.54 -0.56 35.69
C LYS A 144 6.50 0.43 34.53
N LYS A 145 6.12 0.00 33.32
CA LYS A 145 6.13 0.80 32.09
C LYS A 145 7.43 1.58 31.87
N THR A 146 8.57 0.91 32.05
CA THR A 146 9.90 1.51 31.87
C THR A 146 10.58 1.07 30.58
N GLY A 147 11.62 1.80 30.17
CA GLY A 147 12.44 1.44 29.00
C GLY A 147 11.69 1.53 27.67
N ASP A 148 12.14 0.74 26.69
CA ASP A 148 11.52 0.67 25.37
C ASP A 148 10.13 0.02 25.42
N ALA A 149 9.97 -1.00 26.28
CA ALA A 149 8.72 -1.71 26.46
C ALA A 149 7.60 -0.78 26.95
N GLY A 150 7.89 0.05 27.95
CA GLY A 150 6.94 1.05 28.46
C GLY A 150 6.55 2.10 27.42
N LYS A 151 7.52 2.62 26.65
CA LYS A 151 7.27 3.57 25.56
C LYS A 151 6.37 2.98 24.49
N LEU A 152 6.60 1.72 24.12
CA LEU A 152 5.77 1.01 23.14
C LEU A 152 4.34 0.83 23.65
N VAL A 153 4.15 0.40 24.90
CA VAL A 153 2.82 0.27 25.50
C VAL A 153 2.06 1.60 25.45
N PHE A 154 2.71 2.68 25.90
CA PHE A 154 2.11 4.02 25.87
C PHE A 154 1.77 4.49 24.44
N ALA A 155 2.68 4.30 23.49
CA ALA A 155 2.42 4.63 22.09
C ALA A 155 1.28 3.79 21.49
N SER A 156 1.15 2.54 21.93
CA SER A 156 0.07 1.64 21.48
C SER A 156 -1.28 2.12 22.01
N ASP A 157 -1.37 2.55 23.28
CA ASP A 157 -2.59 3.14 23.84
C ASP A 157 -3.02 4.37 23.03
N GLN A 158 -2.09 5.28 22.76
CA GLN A 158 -2.37 6.49 21.98
C GLN A 158 -2.80 6.17 20.55
N LEU A 159 -2.13 5.20 19.90
CA LEU A 159 -2.49 4.81 18.55
C LEU A 159 -3.90 4.21 18.51
N VAL A 160 -4.28 3.34 19.45
CA VAL A 160 -5.63 2.77 19.51
C VAL A 160 -6.70 3.85 19.52
N LEU A 161 -6.56 4.89 20.34
CA LEU A 161 -7.53 5.98 20.42
C LEU A 161 -7.69 6.69 19.06
N ASN A 162 -6.58 6.93 18.35
CA ASN A 162 -6.61 7.53 17.02
C ASN A 162 -7.23 6.61 15.98
N LEU A 163 -6.92 5.32 16.01
CA LEU A 163 -7.50 4.33 15.10
C LEU A 163 -9.00 4.14 15.33
N ASP A 164 -9.45 4.15 16.58
CA ASP A 164 -10.86 4.05 16.95
C ASP A 164 -11.66 5.26 16.46
N LYS A 165 -11.08 6.46 16.58
CA LYS A 165 -11.68 7.68 16.01
C LYS A 165 -11.85 7.55 14.49
N LEU A 166 -10.79 7.19 13.77
CA LEU A 166 -10.84 7.04 12.31
C LEU A 166 -11.80 5.92 11.87
N LEU A 167 -11.87 4.81 12.60
CA LEU A 167 -12.82 3.73 12.35
C LEU A 167 -14.26 4.19 12.54
N SER A 168 -14.54 4.94 13.60
CA SER A 168 -15.86 5.51 13.85
C SER A 168 -16.25 6.48 12.73
N ASP A 169 -15.35 7.38 12.34
CA ASP A 169 -15.59 8.34 11.25
C ASP A 169 -15.85 7.61 9.92
N PHE A 170 -15.09 6.54 9.63
CA PHE A 170 -15.30 5.71 8.45
C PHE A 170 -16.65 4.99 8.46
N GLN A 171 -17.03 4.38 9.59
CA GLN A 171 -18.30 3.65 9.72
C GLN A 171 -19.52 4.57 9.64
N ASN A 172 -19.45 5.76 10.23
CA ASN A 172 -20.55 6.72 10.18
C ASN A 172 -20.82 7.19 8.75
N ARG A 173 -19.76 7.45 7.97
CA ARG A 173 -19.90 7.87 6.56
C ARG A 173 -20.49 6.78 5.67
N ASN A 174 -20.08 5.52 5.87
CA ASN A 174 -20.65 4.41 5.12
C ASN A 174 -22.15 4.20 5.41
N LYS A 175 -22.65 4.61 6.59
CA LYS A 175 -24.07 4.53 6.94
C LYS A 175 -24.92 5.65 6.33
N GLU A 176 -24.33 6.78 5.95
CA GLU A 176 -25.05 7.92 5.35
C GLU A 176 -25.33 7.73 3.86
N ILE A 177 -24.69 6.74 3.23
CA ILE A 177 -24.75 6.48 1.77
C ILE A 177 -25.70 5.30 1.43
N ASN A 178 -26.11 4.52 2.44
CA ASN A 178 -27.06 3.40 2.32
C ASN A 178 -28.40 3.75 2.97
#